data_AF-A0A2H0TFP5-F1
#
_entry.id   AF-A0A2H0TFP5-F1
#
_cell.length_a   1.000
_cell.length_b   1.000
_cell.length_c   1.000
_cell.angle_alpha   90.00
_cell.angle_beta   90.00
_cell.angle_gamma   90.00
#
_symmetry.space_group_name_H-M   'P 1'
#
loop_
_entity.id
_entity.type
_entity.pdbx_description
1 polymer ?
#
loop_
_entity_poly.entity_id
_entity_poly.type
_entity_poly.pdbx_seq_one_letter_code
_entity_poly.pdbx_strand_id
1 'polypeptide(L)'
;MADLKKITIMFASIAVLSLVSALFSFIRLERDRREYELLARAYEVRTSYNASFKIYAEALGWSRRYRHIFLYNLGNTTFNKAVAEKSLPALKSALEYYNEAIRMNPYFMEAKKNAEILNKFISGLEVRSRNLAEEPNGDRRPQRGQKPGITPYEPTKP
;
A
#
# COMPACT_ATOMS: atom_id res chain seq x y z
N MET A 1 -64.31 24.53 7.87
CA MET A 1 -63.71 23.16 7.84
C MET A 1 -62.54 23.02 6.86
N ALA A 2 -62.53 23.69 5.70
CA ALA A 2 -61.43 23.58 4.73
C ALA A 2 -60.08 24.11 5.25
N ASP A 3 -60.08 25.21 6.02
CA ASP A 3 -58.83 25.83 6.51
C ASP A 3 -58.17 25.03 7.63
N LEU A 4 -58.96 24.37 8.49
CA LEU A 4 -58.42 23.50 9.53
C LEU A 4 -57.66 22.33 8.93
N LYS A 5 -58.21 21.68 7.88
CA LYS A 5 -57.53 20.59 7.15
C LYS A 5 -56.21 21.05 6.52
N LYS A 6 -56.18 22.25 5.92
CA LYS A 6 -54.95 22.83 5.34
C LYS A 6 -53.88 23.06 6.40
N ILE A 7 -54.26 23.59 7.56
CA ILE A 7 -53.35 23.78 8.69
C ILE A 7 -52.82 22.44 9.20
N THR A 8 -53.67 21.41 9.31
CA THR A 8 -53.23 20.07 9.74
C THR A 8 -52.23 19.45 8.77
N ILE A 9 -52.50 19.57 7.46
CA ILE A 9 -51.60 19.08 6.41
C ILE A 9 -50.25 19.80 6.48
N MET A 10 -50.24 21.13 6.64
CA MET A 10 -49.01 21.91 6.77
C MET A 10 -48.15 21.45 7.95
N PHE A 11 -48.74 21.26 9.14
CA PHE A 11 -48.01 20.75 10.29
C PHE A 11 -47.50 19.32 10.09
N ALA A 12 -48.30 18.45 9.47
CA ALA A 12 -47.88 17.09 9.12
C ALA A 12 -46.68 17.10 8.16
N SER A 13 -46.69 17.98 7.15
CA SER A 13 -45.57 18.14 6.21
C SER A 13 -44.30 18.61 6.90
N ILE A 14 -44.38 19.57 7.83
CA ILE A 14 -43.23 20.06 8.61
C ILE A 14 -42.67 18.94 9.49
N ALA A 15 -43.54 18.14 10.14
CA ALA A 15 -43.12 17.02 10.96
C ALA A 15 -42.39 15.94 10.14
N VAL A 16 -42.91 15.59 8.95
CA VAL A 16 -42.27 14.64 8.04
C VAL A 16 -40.90 15.16 7.58
N LEU A 17 -40.80 16.44 7.18
CA LEU A 17 -39.53 17.03 6.76
C LEU A 17 -38.48 16.97 7.90
N SER A 18 -38.92 17.25 9.12
CA SER A 18 -38.07 17.21 10.31
C SER A 18 -37.55 15.80 10.59
N LEU A 19 -38.40 14.78 10.47
CA LEU A 19 -38.02 13.38 10.63
C LEU A 19 -37.04 12.92 9.55
N VAL A 20 -37.27 13.30 8.28
CA VAL A 20 -36.34 12.99 7.18
C VAL A 20 -34.99 13.65 7.40
N SER A 21 -34.97 14.91 7.83
CA SER A 21 -33.72 15.62 8.15
C SER A 21 -32.97 14.95 9.31
N ALA A 22 -33.69 14.55 10.37
CA ALA A 22 -33.10 13.83 11.50
C ALA A 22 -32.52 12.48 11.08
N LEU A 23 -33.25 11.70 10.27
CA LEU A 23 -32.78 10.43 9.74
C LEU A 23 -31.53 10.59 8.87
N PHE A 24 -31.53 11.58 7.98
CA PHE A 24 -30.36 11.89 7.14
C PHE A 24 -29.13 12.26 8.00
N SER A 25 -29.33 13.05 9.05
CA SER A 25 -28.28 13.46 9.97
C SER A 25 -27.73 12.28 10.77
N PHE A 26 -28.62 11.39 11.22
CA PHE A 26 -28.25 10.16 11.93
C PHE A 26 -27.45 9.20 11.03
N ILE A 27 -27.91 8.94 9.80
CA ILE A 27 -27.19 8.10 8.83
C ILE A 27 -25.79 8.65 8.55
N ARG A 28 -25.68 9.98 8.37
CA ARG A 28 -24.40 10.65 8.16
C ARG A 28 -23.46 10.48 9.35
N LEU A 29 -23.96 10.66 10.57
CA LEU A 29 -23.18 10.51 11.79
C LEU A 29 -22.66 9.07 11.96
N GLU A 30 -23.53 8.07 11.76
CA GLU A 30 -23.15 6.66 11.86
C GLU A 30 -22.15 6.23 10.79
N ARG A 31 -22.21 6.82 9.59
CA ARG A 31 -21.18 6.61 8.58
C ARG A 31 -19.84 7.20 9.02
N ASP A 32 -19.83 8.45 9.49
CA ASP A 32 -18.61 9.13 9.90
C ASP A 32 -17.97 8.43 11.12
N ARG A 33 -18.78 7.92 12.05
CA ARG A 33 -18.31 7.11 13.20
C ARG A 33 -17.62 5.82 12.75
N ARG A 34 -18.25 5.05 11.84
CA ARG A 34 -17.65 3.83 11.28
C ARG A 34 -16.35 4.10 10.55
N GLU A 35 -16.26 5.20 9.80
CA GLU A 35 -15.01 5.61 9.15
C GLU A 35 -13.89 5.88 10.17
N TYR A 36 -14.21 6.54 11.29
CA TYR A 36 -13.25 6.78 12.38
C TYR A 36 -12.80 5.49 13.08
N GLU A 37 -13.73 4.58 13.39
CA GLU A 37 -13.40 3.30 14.02
C GLU A 37 -12.49 2.44 13.12
N LEU A 38 -12.79 2.40 11.80
CA LEU A 38 -11.95 1.71 10.82
C LEU A 38 -10.56 2.32 10.73
N LEU A 39 -10.47 3.65 10.75
CA LEU A 39 -9.19 4.36 10.76
C LEU A 39 -8.39 4.06 12.03
N ALA A 40 -9.03 4.05 13.20
CA ALA A 40 -8.37 3.74 14.47
C ALA A 40 -7.79 2.31 14.47
N ARG A 41 -8.58 1.31 14.05
CA ARG A 41 -8.10 -0.07 13.88
C ARG A 41 -6.96 -0.16 12.89
N ALA A 42 -7.07 0.59 11.79
CA ALA A 42 -6.02 0.66 10.79
C ALA A 42 -4.68 1.17 11.34
N TYR A 43 -4.72 2.12 12.28
CA TYR A 43 -3.53 2.60 12.98
C TYR A 43 -2.98 1.59 13.98
N GLU A 44 -3.84 0.92 14.74
CA GLU A 44 -3.47 -0.07 15.74
C GLU A 44 -2.73 -1.28 15.11
N VAL A 45 -3.20 -1.72 13.94
CA VAL A 45 -2.66 -2.92 13.27
C VAL A 45 -1.45 -2.62 12.37
N ARG A 46 -0.98 -1.36 12.33
CA ARG A 46 0.17 -0.93 11.51
C ARG A 46 1.45 -1.76 11.74
N THR A 47 1.59 -2.41 12.91
CA THR A 47 2.74 -3.23 13.29
C THR A 47 2.61 -4.72 12.94
N SER A 48 1.44 -5.21 12.53
CA SER A 48 1.20 -6.63 12.22
C SER A 48 0.87 -6.87 10.75
N TYR A 49 1.84 -7.43 10.00
CA TYR A 49 1.80 -7.60 8.54
C TYR A 49 0.53 -8.31 8.01
N ASN A 50 0.06 -9.38 8.67
CA ASN A 50 -1.00 -10.24 8.12
C ASN A 50 -2.43 -9.75 8.41
N ALA A 51 -2.67 -9.13 9.56
CA ALA A 51 -3.99 -8.59 9.89
C ALA A 51 -4.27 -7.25 9.17
N SER A 52 -3.21 -6.51 8.88
CA SER A 52 -3.22 -5.18 8.27
C SER A 52 -3.86 -5.13 6.88
N PHE A 53 -3.48 -6.04 5.98
CA PHE A 53 -3.94 -6.02 4.58
C PHE A 53 -5.47 -6.15 4.46
N LYS A 54 -6.08 -7.12 5.19
CA LYS A 54 -7.52 -7.36 5.14
C LYS A 54 -8.30 -6.14 5.62
N ILE A 55 -7.87 -5.55 6.73
CA ILE A 55 -8.52 -4.37 7.32
C ILE A 55 -8.44 -3.18 6.36
N TYR A 56 -7.30 -2.95 5.72
CA TYR A 56 -7.17 -1.86 4.75
C TYR A 56 -7.97 -2.10 3.47
N ALA A 57 -7.98 -3.33 2.95
CA ALA A 57 -8.78 -3.69 1.78
C ALA A 57 -10.28 -3.51 2.04
N GLU A 58 -10.74 -3.89 3.24
CA GLU A 58 -12.12 -3.66 3.66
C GLU A 58 -12.40 -2.17 3.81
N ALA A 59 -11.55 -1.42 4.53
CA ALA A 59 -11.76 0.00 4.77
C ALA A 59 -11.77 0.85 3.48
N LEU A 60 -11.02 0.43 2.45
CA LEU A 60 -11.04 1.01 1.11
C LEU A 60 -12.42 0.98 0.45
N GLY A 61 -13.25 -0.02 0.76
CA GLY A 61 -14.61 -0.15 0.24
C GLY A 61 -15.61 0.81 0.90
N TRP A 62 -15.33 1.24 2.13
CA TRP A 62 -16.28 2.02 2.95
C TRP A 62 -15.94 3.50 3.05
N SER A 63 -14.66 3.87 3.11
CA SER A 63 -14.25 5.25 3.42
C SER A 63 -13.70 5.98 2.20
N ARG A 64 -14.41 7.03 1.77
CA ARG A 64 -13.92 7.92 0.72
C ARG A 64 -12.94 8.96 1.26
N ARG A 65 -13.13 9.40 2.52
CA ARG A 65 -12.36 10.51 3.12
C ARG A 65 -10.94 10.11 3.50
N TYR A 66 -10.78 8.94 4.10
CA TYR A 66 -9.48 8.45 4.59
C TYR A 66 -8.83 7.45 3.63
N ARG A 67 -9.36 7.35 2.42
CA ARG A 67 -8.92 6.39 1.41
C ARG A 67 -7.41 6.44 1.14
N HIS A 68 -6.84 7.65 1.09
CA HIS A 68 -5.39 7.85 0.92
C HIS A 68 -4.55 7.23 2.05
N ILE A 69 -5.03 7.27 3.30
CA ILE A 69 -4.35 6.67 4.46
C ILE A 69 -4.36 5.15 4.35
N PHE A 70 -5.51 4.57 3.98
CA PHE A 70 -5.62 3.12 3.79
C PHE A 70 -4.72 2.64 2.64
N LEU A 71 -4.69 3.37 1.52
CA LEU A 71 -3.80 3.08 0.40
C LEU A 71 -2.32 3.17 0.82
N TYR A 72 -1.93 4.21 1.55
CA TYR A 72 -0.58 4.35 2.05
C TYR A 72 -0.18 3.18 2.95
N ASN A 73 -1.04 2.79 3.89
CA ASN A 73 -0.72 1.68 4.78
C ASN A 73 -0.75 0.31 4.05
N LEU A 74 -1.60 0.16 3.04
CA LEU A 74 -1.59 -0.99 2.15
C LEU A 74 -0.28 -1.07 1.38
N GLY A 75 0.21 0.06 0.84
CA GLY A 75 1.53 0.20 0.24
C GLY A 75 2.65 -0.21 1.18
N ASN A 76 2.64 0.23 2.44
CA ASN A 76 3.62 -0.17 3.45
C ASN A 76 3.58 -1.69 3.71
N THR A 77 2.38 -2.25 3.84
CA THR A 77 2.20 -3.67 4.13
C THR A 77 2.66 -4.54 2.95
N THR A 78 2.27 -4.17 1.74
CA THR A 78 2.69 -4.85 0.52
C THR A 78 4.19 -4.71 0.30
N PHE A 79 4.79 -3.54 0.55
CA PHE A 79 6.22 -3.33 0.46
C PHE A 79 7.00 -4.27 1.39
N ASN A 80 6.62 -4.31 2.67
CA ASN A 80 7.31 -5.14 3.65
C ASN A 80 7.20 -6.64 3.32
N LYS A 81 6.00 -7.09 2.91
CA LYS A 81 5.79 -8.46 2.43
C LYS A 81 6.65 -8.75 1.19
N ALA A 82 6.67 -7.83 0.23
CA ALA A 82 7.44 -7.98 -1.00
C ALA A 82 8.94 -8.08 -0.75
N VAL A 83 9.47 -7.34 0.22
CA VAL A 83 10.88 -7.44 0.64
C VAL A 83 11.17 -8.80 1.26
N ALA A 84 10.30 -9.28 2.17
CA ALA A 84 10.45 -10.58 2.81
C ALA A 84 10.41 -11.74 1.78
N GLU A 85 9.53 -11.63 0.79
CA GLU A 85 9.35 -12.61 -0.28
C GLU A 85 10.28 -12.41 -1.49
N LYS A 86 11.09 -11.33 -1.49
CA LYS A 86 11.93 -10.91 -2.63
C LYS A 86 11.15 -10.79 -3.95
N SER A 87 9.91 -10.28 -3.89
CA SER A 87 8.97 -10.22 -5.00
C SER A 87 8.95 -8.84 -5.68
N LEU A 88 9.60 -8.73 -6.84
CA LEU A 88 9.58 -7.51 -7.66
C LEU A 88 8.16 -7.08 -8.10
N PRO A 89 7.27 -8.01 -8.53
CA PRO A 89 5.88 -7.64 -8.85
C PRO A 89 5.15 -7.02 -7.65
N ALA A 90 5.33 -7.57 -6.45
CA ALA A 90 4.69 -7.03 -5.25
C ALA A 90 5.26 -5.66 -4.85
N LEU A 91 6.56 -5.39 -5.09
CA LEU A 91 7.14 -4.05 -4.93
C LEU A 91 6.47 -3.05 -5.87
N LYS A 92 6.19 -3.43 -7.12
CA LYS A 92 5.47 -2.57 -8.07
C LYS A 92 4.04 -2.28 -7.60
N SER A 93 3.32 -3.29 -7.10
CA SER A 93 1.99 -3.08 -6.51
C SER A 93 2.03 -2.15 -5.29
N ALA A 94 3.05 -2.24 -4.43
CA ALA A 94 3.23 -1.30 -3.32
C ALA A 94 3.41 0.14 -3.81
N LEU A 95 4.17 0.33 -4.89
CA LEU A 95 4.37 1.65 -5.51
C LEU A 95 3.07 2.22 -6.09
N GLU A 96 2.25 1.38 -6.71
CA GLU A 96 0.92 1.78 -7.20
C GLU A 96 0.02 2.27 -6.06
N TYR A 97 0.00 1.58 -4.92
CA TYR A 97 -0.76 2.03 -3.75
C TYR A 97 -0.30 3.39 -3.23
N TYR A 98 1.01 3.65 -3.17
CA TYR A 98 1.51 4.97 -2.79
C TYR A 98 1.12 6.05 -3.81
N ASN A 99 1.24 5.77 -5.11
CA ASN A 99 0.86 6.71 -6.16
C ASN A 99 -0.63 7.06 -6.11
N GLU A 100 -1.48 6.06 -5.84
CA GLU A 100 -2.91 6.28 -5.66
C GLU A 100 -3.21 7.11 -4.40
N ALA A 101 -2.49 6.87 -3.29
CA ALA A 101 -2.59 7.70 -2.09
C ALA A 101 -2.22 9.16 -2.37
N ILE A 102 -1.14 9.40 -3.14
CA ILE A 102 -0.69 10.73 -3.58
C ILE A 102 -1.71 11.38 -4.50
N ARG A 103 -2.33 10.61 -5.41
CA ARG A 103 -3.38 11.13 -6.31
C ARG A 103 -4.58 11.64 -5.54
N MET A 104 -4.95 10.95 -4.46
CA MET A 104 -6.07 11.37 -3.59
C MET A 104 -5.71 12.51 -2.65
N ASN A 105 -4.49 12.52 -2.12
CA ASN A 105 -3.98 13.60 -1.30
C ASN A 105 -2.59 14.03 -1.80
N PRO A 106 -2.52 15.03 -2.69
CA PRO A 106 -1.26 15.52 -3.25
C PRO A 106 -0.29 16.09 -2.21
N TYR A 107 -0.74 16.36 -0.98
CA TYR A 107 0.09 16.86 0.12
C TYR A 107 0.52 15.75 1.10
N PHE A 108 0.25 14.48 0.79
CA PHE A 108 0.64 13.36 1.66
C PHE A 108 2.13 13.04 1.55
N MET A 109 2.93 13.77 2.34
CA MET A 109 4.39 13.76 2.24
C MET A 109 5.02 12.39 2.55
N GLU A 110 4.45 11.63 3.47
CA GLU A 110 4.90 10.29 3.83
C GLU A 110 4.76 9.33 2.65
N ALA A 111 3.63 9.37 1.95
CA ALA A 111 3.40 8.55 0.75
C ALA A 111 4.39 8.94 -0.38
N LYS A 112 4.62 10.24 -0.60
CA LYS A 112 5.62 10.72 -1.57
C LYS A 112 7.02 10.20 -1.25
N LYS A 113 7.45 10.33 0.01
CA LYS A 113 8.76 9.89 0.47
C LYS A 113 8.93 8.38 0.26
N ASN A 114 7.93 7.58 0.65
CA ASN A 114 7.99 6.13 0.50
C ASN A 114 7.96 5.70 -0.97
N ALA A 115 7.16 6.36 -1.81
CA ALA A 115 7.13 6.12 -3.26
C ALA A 115 8.50 6.40 -3.89
N GLU A 116 9.16 7.51 -3.54
CA GLU A 116 10.48 7.85 -4.07
C GLU A 116 11.55 6.82 -3.70
N ILE A 117 11.59 6.42 -2.42
CA ILE A 117 12.52 5.40 -1.92
C ILE A 117 12.28 4.06 -2.63
N LEU A 118 11.01 3.65 -2.73
CA LEU A 118 10.65 2.39 -3.35
C LEU A 118 10.95 2.38 -4.84
N ASN A 119 10.72 3.49 -5.54
CA ASN A 119 11.02 3.60 -6.96
C ASN A 119 12.53 3.44 -7.22
N LYS A 120 13.38 4.12 -6.43
CA LYS A 120 14.84 3.96 -6.48
C LYS A 120 15.26 2.51 -6.23
N PHE A 121 14.64 1.86 -5.26
CA PHE A 121 14.90 0.45 -4.93
C PHE A 121 14.54 -0.48 -6.10
N ILE A 122 13.36 -0.32 -6.70
CA ILE A 122 12.90 -1.09 -7.86
C ILE A 122 13.84 -0.91 -9.05
N SER A 123 14.19 0.34 -9.40
CA SER A 123 15.12 0.60 -10.51
C SER A 123 16.48 -0.07 -10.30
N GLY A 124 17.01 -0.05 -9.07
CA GLY A 124 18.26 -0.74 -8.74
C GLY A 124 18.17 -2.26 -8.93
N LEU A 125 17.04 -2.86 -8.53
CA LEU A 125 16.80 -4.29 -8.74
C LEU A 125 16.68 -4.67 -10.22
N GLU A 126 16.01 -3.84 -11.02
CA GLU A 126 15.85 -4.07 -12.46
C GLU A 126 17.18 -3.97 -13.21
N VAL A 127 18.02 -2.98 -12.89
CA VAL A 127 19.38 -2.87 -13.45
C VAL A 127 20.21 -4.10 -13.08
N ARG A 128 20.18 -4.52 -11.82
CA ARG A 128 20.90 -5.72 -11.39
C ARG A 128 20.41 -6.99 -12.10
N SER A 129 19.09 -7.14 -12.24
CA SER A 129 18.50 -8.29 -12.95
C SER A 129 18.90 -8.31 -14.42
N ARG A 130 18.99 -7.15 -15.07
CA ARG A 130 19.43 -7.02 -16.46
C ARG A 130 20.90 -7.40 -16.61
N ASN A 131 21.78 -6.86 -15.76
CA ASN A 131 23.21 -7.18 -15.78
C ASN A 131 23.47 -8.68 -15.56
N LEU A 132 22.70 -9.34 -14.69
CA LEU A 132 22.78 -10.80 -14.48
C LEU A 132 22.28 -11.61 -15.67
N ALA A 133 21.34 -11.08 -16.46
CA ALA A 133 20.86 -11.73 -17.69
C ALA A 133 21.79 -11.50 -18.88
N GLU A 134 22.59 -10.43 -18.85
CA GLU A 134 23.59 -10.08 -19.87
C GLU A 134 24.99 -10.65 -19.57
N GLU A 135 25.22 -11.26 -18.39
CA GLU A 135 26.42 -12.09 -18.21
C GLU A 135 26.41 -13.18 -19.29
N PRO A 136 27.42 -13.21 -20.18
CA PRO A 136 27.42 -14.17 -21.26
C PRO A 136 27.46 -15.57 -20.65
N ASN A 137 26.59 -16.44 -21.16
CA ASN A 137 26.67 -17.89 -20.98
C ASN A 137 27.89 -18.45 -21.74
N GLY A 138 29.06 -17.86 -21.46
CA GLY A 138 30.29 -17.99 -22.21
C GLY A 138 31.35 -18.65 -21.36
N ASP A 139 31.66 -19.89 -21.71
CA ASP A 139 33.01 -20.46 -21.69
C ASP A 139 33.93 -19.89 -20.61
N ARG A 140 34.02 -20.59 -19.48
CA ARG A 140 35.19 -20.47 -18.60
C ARG A 140 36.42 -20.99 -19.34
N ARG A 141 36.94 -20.21 -20.29
CA ARG A 141 38.34 -20.36 -20.70
C ARG A 141 39.17 -19.76 -19.58
N PRO A 142 40.03 -20.55 -18.91
CA PRO A 142 40.91 -20.00 -17.89
C PRO A 142 41.75 -18.90 -18.52
N GLN A 143 41.75 -17.72 -17.90
CA GLN A 143 42.60 -16.62 -18.31
C GLN A 143 44.06 -17.10 -18.27
N ARG A 144 44.63 -17.25 -19.47
CA ARG A 144 46.00 -17.71 -19.67
C ARG A 144 46.92 -16.55 -19.29
N GLY A 145 47.42 -16.58 -18.06
CA GLY A 145 48.56 -15.74 -17.66
C GLY A 145 48.65 -15.44 -16.17
N GLN A 146 49.59 -16.12 -15.51
CA GLN A 146 50.33 -15.72 -14.30
C GLN A 146 49.77 -16.13 -12.92
N LYS A 147 50.18 -17.32 -12.46
CA LYS A 147 51.38 -17.51 -11.62
C LYS A 147 52.00 -18.90 -11.92
N PRO A 148 53.33 -19.05 -11.99
CA PRO A 148 53.96 -20.35 -12.20
C PRO A 148 53.53 -21.31 -11.09
N GLY A 149 53.17 -22.54 -11.47
CA GLY A 149 52.80 -23.58 -10.52
C GLY A 149 53.92 -23.82 -9.52
N ILE A 150 53.57 -23.81 -8.24
CA ILE A 150 54.40 -24.42 -7.22
C ILE A 150 54.27 -25.92 -7.46
N THR A 151 55.23 -26.53 -8.14
CA THR A 151 55.34 -27.99 -8.14
C THR A 151 55.61 -28.43 -6.70
N PRO A 152 54.87 -29.40 -6.14
CA PRO A 152 55.19 -29.96 -4.85
C PRO A 152 56.61 -30.54 -4.88
N TYR A 153 57.42 -30.23 -3.86
CA TYR A 153 58.74 -30.83 -3.68
C TYR A 153 58.57 -32.33 -3.40
N GLU A 154 59.06 -33.19 -4.31
CA GLU A 154 59.28 -34.61 -4.03
C GLU A 154 60.70 -34.80 -3.48
N PRO A 155 60.87 -35.25 -2.23
CA PRO A 155 62.18 -35.60 -1.72
C PRO A 155 62.68 -36.86 -2.42
N THR A 156 63.82 -36.76 -3.11
CA THR A 156 64.56 -37.92 -3.61
C THR A 156 64.94 -38.81 -2.42
N LYS A 157 64.43 -40.05 -2.41
CA LYS A 157 64.85 -41.07 -1.45
C LYS A 157 66.31 -41.47 -1.74
N PRO A 158 67.11 -41.79 -0.70
CA PRO A 158 68.49 -42.23 -0.85
C PRO A 158 68.60 -43.58 -1.58
#